data_AF-A0A968MF57-F1
#
_entry.id   AF-A0A968MF57-F1
#
_cell.length_a   1.000
_cell.length_b   1.000
_cell.length_c   1.000
_cell.angle_alpha   90.00
_cell.angle_beta   90.00
_cell.angle_gamma   90.00
#
_symmetry.space_group_name_H-M   'P 1'
#
loop_
_entity.id
_entity.type
_entity.pdbx_description
1 polymer ?
#
loop_
_entity_poly.entity_id
_entity_poly.type
_entity_poly.pdbx_seq_one_letter_code
_entity_poly.pdbx_strand_id
1 'polypeptide(L)'
;MTLIDMPREHDWILYAPYSDKTLMRNILSFDLGRQLGNYQCRGRFVELYINDDYRGVYVLLERIKRDPNRVNVIPMDPSDTSGVDLTGGYIVKIDRFNTLKEGWYSPYTLIPRIKLGMGYVFPKPEDITIQQKNYIKSRFAEFEENLLSEEFDDPLTGYTNYIDVNSFIDLMIMNELIHNIDSYRLSTFFIRIVIYLEEKFCRTIVGL
;
A
#
# COMPACT_ATOMS: atom_id res chain seq x y z
N MET A 1 23.48 -4.96 11.53
CA MET A 1 24.09 -4.11 10.49
C MET A 1 22.98 -3.37 9.79
N THR A 2 22.98 -2.06 9.89
CA THR A 2 22.10 -1.14 9.15
C THR A 2 22.73 -0.85 7.78
N LEU A 3 21.91 -0.55 6.78
CA LEU A 3 22.38 -0.14 5.45
C LEU A 3 22.10 1.36 5.32
N ILE A 4 23.15 2.19 5.31
CA ILE A 4 23.04 3.66 5.15
C ILE A 4 22.01 4.27 6.11
N ASP A 5 22.13 3.94 7.40
CA ASP A 5 21.23 4.38 8.49
C ASP A 5 19.75 4.02 8.33
N MET A 6 19.43 3.06 7.46
CA MET A 6 18.11 2.45 7.37
C MET A 6 18.08 1.07 8.04
N PRO A 7 16.91 0.60 8.53
CA PRO A 7 16.79 -0.70 9.18
C PRO A 7 17.27 -1.85 8.30
N ARG A 8 17.77 -2.91 8.96
CA ARG A 8 18.28 -4.09 8.28
C ARG A 8 17.19 -4.70 7.40
N GLU A 9 17.51 -4.93 6.13
CA GLU A 9 16.62 -5.61 5.21
C GLU A 9 17.40 -6.24 4.04
N HIS A 10 16.84 -7.26 3.39
CA HIS A 10 17.38 -7.97 2.23
C HIS A 10 16.79 -7.48 0.90
N ASP A 11 15.58 -6.89 0.92
CA ASP A 11 14.94 -6.38 -0.29
C ASP A 11 14.96 -4.85 -0.35
N TRP A 12 15.73 -4.34 -1.30
CA TRP A 12 15.86 -2.93 -1.62
C TRP A 12 15.57 -2.70 -3.10
N ILE A 13 15.05 -1.51 -3.41
CA ILE A 13 14.83 -1.07 -4.78
C ILE A 13 15.94 -0.09 -5.12
N LEU A 14 16.65 -0.34 -6.22
CA LEU A 14 17.56 0.65 -6.80
C LEU A 14 16.80 1.41 -7.88
N TYR A 15 16.25 2.56 -7.51
CA TYR A 15 15.40 3.37 -8.36
C TYR A 15 16.23 4.42 -9.12
N ALA A 16 16.06 4.47 -10.44
CA ALA A 16 16.63 5.50 -11.30
C ALA A 16 15.54 6.55 -11.64
N PRO A 17 15.52 7.73 -11.01
CA PRO A 17 14.56 8.80 -11.33
C PRO A 17 14.90 9.52 -12.64
N TYR A 18 15.21 8.79 -13.71
CA TYR A 18 15.73 9.35 -14.96
C TYR A 18 14.81 10.41 -15.60
N SER A 19 13.50 10.22 -15.54
CA SER A 19 12.52 11.17 -16.08
C SER A 19 12.29 12.39 -15.17
N ASP A 20 12.66 12.30 -13.89
CA ASP A 20 12.56 13.39 -12.93
C ASP A 20 13.84 14.22 -12.95
N LYS A 21 13.79 15.38 -13.60
CA LYS A 21 14.92 16.32 -13.70
C LYS A 21 15.52 16.78 -12.35
N THR A 22 14.76 16.65 -11.26
CA THR A 22 15.22 17.01 -9.91
C THR A 22 15.77 15.81 -9.16
N LEU A 23 15.50 14.58 -9.62
CA LEU A 23 15.74 13.30 -8.95
C LEU A 23 15.02 13.12 -7.61
N MET A 24 14.30 14.13 -7.12
CA MET A 24 13.86 14.24 -5.73
C MET A 24 12.35 14.13 -5.53
N ARG A 25 11.51 14.22 -6.57
CA ARG A 25 10.05 14.35 -6.40
C ARG A 25 9.46 13.24 -5.54
N ASN A 26 9.78 11.98 -5.87
CA ASN A 26 9.28 10.84 -5.10
C ASN A 26 9.82 10.81 -3.67
N ILE A 27 11.11 11.15 -3.49
CA ILE A 27 11.72 11.17 -2.17
C ILE A 27 11.11 12.26 -1.28
N LEU A 28 10.83 13.43 -1.85
CA LEU A 28 10.16 14.52 -1.17
C LEU A 28 8.73 14.12 -0.79
N SER A 29 7.97 13.51 -1.70
CA SER A 29 6.61 13.01 -1.41
C SER A 29 6.60 12.01 -0.26
N PHE A 30 7.54 11.04 -0.26
CA PHE A 30 7.65 10.09 0.84
C PHE A 30 8.08 10.75 2.15
N ASP A 31 8.94 11.76 2.09
CA ASP A 31 9.36 12.48 3.29
C ASP A 31 8.23 13.26 3.93
N LEU A 32 7.48 14.02 3.13
CA LEU A 32 6.29 14.73 3.60
C LEU A 32 5.25 13.75 4.17
N GLY A 33 5.01 12.62 3.50
CA GLY A 33 4.09 11.62 4.02
C GLY A 33 4.55 10.97 5.33
N ARG A 34 5.87 10.85 5.59
CA ARG A 34 6.39 10.45 6.92
C ARG A 34 6.17 11.52 7.97
N GLN A 35 6.28 12.79 7.61
CA GLN A 35 6.03 13.90 8.54
C GLN A 35 4.56 13.97 8.99
N LEU A 36 3.63 13.43 8.20
CA LEU A 36 2.23 13.22 8.59
C LEU A 36 2.01 12.03 9.55
N GLY A 37 3.07 11.31 9.94
CA GLY A 37 3.00 10.22 10.90
C GLY A 37 2.64 8.85 10.30
N ASN A 38 2.46 8.77 8.98
CA ASN A 38 2.23 7.52 8.27
C ASN A 38 3.55 6.87 7.82
N TYR A 39 3.58 5.55 7.74
CA TYR A 39 4.72 4.88 7.09
C TYR A 39 4.77 5.27 5.61
N GLN A 40 5.94 5.73 5.15
CA GLN A 40 6.26 5.87 3.73
C GLN A 40 7.70 5.41 3.52
N CYS A 41 7.98 4.82 2.35
CA CYS A 41 9.28 4.25 2.02
C CYS A 41 10.43 5.23 2.27
N ARG A 42 11.39 4.83 3.10
CA ARG A 42 12.65 5.58 3.24
C ARG A 42 13.49 5.40 1.99
N GLY A 43 14.21 6.46 1.63
CA GLY A 43 15.15 6.44 0.52
C GLY A 43 16.42 7.22 0.84
N ARG A 44 17.50 6.82 0.19
CA ARG A 44 18.81 7.49 0.24
C ARG A 44 19.37 7.62 -1.17
N PHE A 45 19.86 8.80 -1.50
CA PHE A 45 20.63 9.00 -2.73
C PHE A 45 21.95 8.26 -2.63
N VAL A 46 22.32 7.57 -3.71
CA VAL A 46 23.55 6.80 -3.82
C VAL A 46 24.16 7.01 -5.19
N GLU A 47 25.50 6.97 -5.25
CA GLU A 47 26.23 6.93 -6.52
C GLU A 47 26.43 5.46 -6.93
N LEU A 48 26.07 5.13 -8.16
CA LEU A 48 26.18 3.77 -8.67
C LEU A 48 27.45 3.62 -9.52
N TYR A 49 28.24 2.61 -9.19
CA TYR A 49 29.36 2.13 -10.01
C TYR A 49 29.13 0.66 -10.37
N ILE A 50 29.32 0.30 -11.64
CA ILE A 50 29.26 -1.10 -12.10
C ILE A 50 30.58 -1.41 -12.79
N ASN A 51 31.39 -2.29 -12.21
CA ASN A 51 32.75 -2.60 -12.71
C ASN A 51 33.59 -1.32 -12.90
N ASP A 52 33.65 -0.49 -11.85
CA ASP A 52 34.36 0.80 -11.82
C ASP A 52 33.84 1.87 -12.81
N ASP A 53 32.77 1.60 -13.55
CA ASP A 53 32.11 2.54 -14.45
C ASP A 53 30.97 3.28 -13.74
N TYR A 54 31.06 4.61 -13.66
CA TYR A 54 30.06 5.45 -13.01
C TYR A 54 28.75 5.50 -13.81
N ARG A 55 27.64 5.15 -13.16
CA ARG A 55 26.30 5.07 -13.77
C ARG A 55 25.37 6.19 -13.34
N GLY A 56 25.83 7.13 -12.52
CA GLY A 56 25.03 8.27 -12.08
C GLY A 56 24.48 8.13 -10.67
N VAL A 57 23.58 9.05 -10.33
CA VAL A 57 22.88 9.10 -9.04
C VAL A 57 21.59 8.27 -9.12
N TYR A 58 21.43 7.39 -8.14
CA TYR A 58 20.26 6.55 -7.94
C TYR A 58 19.66 6.82 -6.56
N VAL A 59 18.49 6.25 -6.33
CA VAL A 59 17.83 6.23 -5.04
C VAL A 59 17.76 4.78 -4.57
N LEU A 60 18.43 4.47 -3.46
CA LEU A 60 18.21 3.24 -2.72
C LEU A 60 16.95 3.40 -1.88
N LEU A 61 15.90 2.65 -2.21
CA LEU A 61 14.57 2.79 -1.64
C LEU A 61 14.11 1.52 -0.94
N GLU A 62 13.36 1.67 0.14
CA GLU A 62 12.62 0.57 0.75
C GLU A 62 11.54 0.01 -0.17
N ARG A 63 11.42 -1.32 -0.20
CA ARG A 63 10.24 -1.98 -0.76
C ARG A 63 9.13 -2.02 0.29
N ILE A 64 7.91 -1.63 -0.07
CA ILE A 64 6.72 -1.85 0.77
C ILE A 64 6.52 -3.35 0.92
N LYS A 65 6.69 -3.84 2.14
CA LYS A 65 6.46 -5.23 2.51
C LYS A 65 6.25 -5.35 4.02
N ARG A 66 5.76 -6.52 4.43
CA ARG A 66 5.63 -6.88 5.83
C ARG A 66 7.02 -6.97 6.48
N ASP A 67 7.28 -6.12 7.47
CA ASP A 67 8.46 -6.13 8.33
C ASP A 67 8.19 -5.27 9.59
N PRO A 68 8.69 -5.63 10.79
CA PRO A 68 8.47 -4.83 12.00
C PRO A 68 8.93 -3.37 11.91
N ASN A 69 9.93 -3.07 11.07
CA ASN A 69 10.44 -1.73 10.84
C ASN A 69 9.84 -1.05 9.59
N ARG A 70 8.92 -1.71 8.88
CA ARG A 70 8.20 -1.19 7.71
C ARG A 70 6.69 -1.27 7.97
N VAL A 71 5.98 -2.17 7.28
CA VAL A 71 4.56 -2.42 7.48
C VAL A 71 4.40 -3.58 8.47
N ASN A 72 4.13 -3.25 9.74
CA ASN A 72 3.99 -4.24 10.80
C ASN A 72 2.57 -4.81 10.84
N VAL A 73 2.32 -5.86 10.07
CA VAL A 73 1.06 -6.62 10.08
C VAL A 73 1.25 -8.01 10.65
N ILE A 74 0.23 -8.49 11.38
CA ILE A 74 0.15 -9.84 11.92
C ILE A 74 -0.14 -10.81 10.76
N PRO A 75 0.71 -11.82 10.53
CA PRO A 75 0.48 -12.79 9.46
C PRO A 75 -0.76 -13.66 9.74
N MET A 76 -1.36 -14.18 8.67
CA MET A 76 -2.32 -15.28 8.75
C MET A 76 -1.59 -16.58 8.44
N ASP A 77 -1.79 -17.61 9.25
CA ASP A 77 -1.36 -18.98 8.95
C ASP A 77 -2.26 -19.57 7.86
N PRO A 78 -1.78 -20.46 6.98
CA PRO A 78 -2.63 -21.13 6.01
C PRO A 78 -3.83 -21.89 6.61
N SER A 79 -3.75 -22.27 7.89
CA SER A 79 -4.87 -22.89 8.62
C SER A 79 -5.95 -21.91 9.09
N ASP A 80 -5.64 -20.61 9.13
CA ASP A 80 -6.56 -19.52 9.51
C ASP A 80 -7.60 -19.31 8.40
N THR A 81 -8.65 -20.13 8.44
CA THR A 81 -9.63 -20.25 7.34
C THR A 81 -11.06 -19.92 7.76
N SER A 82 -11.29 -19.56 9.02
CA SER A 82 -12.62 -19.21 9.53
C SER A 82 -12.55 -18.33 10.78
N GLY A 83 -13.69 -17.74 11.16
CA GLY A 83 -13.81 -16.97 12.40
C GLY A 83 -12.89 -15.77 12.48
N VAL A 84 -12.43 -15.47 13.70
CA VAL A 84 -11.52 -14.33 13.97
C VAL A 84 -10.14 -14.54 13.35
N ASP A 85 -9.69 -15.79 13.23
CA ASP A 85 -8.35 -16.11 12.71
C ASP A 85 -8.23 -15.71 11.22
N LEU A 86 -9.32 -15.79 10.46
CA LEU A 86 -9.39 -15.35 9.06
C LEU A 86 -9.24 -13.82 8.90
N THR A 87 -9.31 -13.06 9.98
CA THR A 87 -9.35 -11.58 9.96
C THR A 87 -7.98 -10.91 10.07
N GLY A 88 -6.89 -11.69 9.97
CA GLY A 88 -5.51 -11.24 10.13
C GLY A 88 -5.04 -10.12 9.19
N GLY A 89 -3.77 -9.76 9.29
CA GLY A 89 -3.21 -8.61 8.59
C GLY A 89 -2.83 -8.91 7.13
N TYR A 90 -3.09 -7.96 6.24
CA TYR A 90 -2.74 -8.05 4.83
C TYR A 90 -2.37 -6.70 4.23
N ILE A 91 -1.72 -6.76 3.08
CA ILE A 91 -1.35 -5.63 2.23
C ILE A 91 -1.89 -5.91 0.83
N VAL A 92 -2.72 -5.00 0.34
CA VAL A 92 -3.29 -5.00 -1.02
C VAL A 92 -2.81 -3.75 -1.73
N LYS A 93 -2.52 -3.83 -3.03
CA LYS A 93 -2.18 -2.64 -3.82
C LYS A 93 -3.18 -2.42 -4.95
N ILE A 94 -3.49 -1.16 -5.21
CA ILE A 94 -4.16 -0.72 -6.44
C ILE A 94 -3.09 -0.41 -7.48
N ASP A 95 -3.15 -1.09 -8.63
CA ASP A 95 -2.18 -0.93 -9.70
C ASP A 95 -2.78 -1.40 -11.05
N ARG A 96 -2.01 -1.25 -12.13
CA ARG A 96 -2.37 -1.78 -13.44
C ARG A 96 -2.44 -3.30 -13.35
N PHE A 97 -3.57 -3.88 -13.75
CA PHE A 97 -3.79 -5.31 -13.53
C PHE A 97 -2.72 -6.22 -14.17
N ASN A 98 -2.11 -5.79 -15.28
CA ASN A 98 -1.03 -6.52 -15.94
C ASN A 98 0.32 -6.49 -15.18
N THR A 99 0.47 -5.63 -14.16
CA THR A 99 1.63 -5.60 -13.25
C THR A 99 1.37 -6.39 -11.96
N LEU A 100 0.15 -6.91 -11.78
CA LEU A 100 -0.23 -7.72 -10.63
C LEU A 100 0.08 -9.19 -10.91
N LYS A 101 0.63 -9.89 -9.91
CA LYS A 101 0.82 -11.33 -9.97
C LYS A 101 -0.51 -12.08 -9.86
N GLU A 102 -1.35 -11.67 -8.91
CA GLU A 102 -2.70 -12.15 -8.74
C GLU A 102 -3.54 -11.09 -8.01
N GLY A 103 -4.84 -11.08 -8.26
CA GLY A 103 -5.73 -10.05 -7.76
C GLY A 103 -7.15 -10.17 -8.30
N TRP A 104 -7.92 -9.10 -8.14
CA TRP A 104 -9.26 -8.96 -8.69
C TRP A 104 -9.46 -7.55 -9.25
N TYR A 105 -10.47 -7.41 -10.10
CA TYR A 105 -10.99 -6.08 -10.42
C TYR A 105 -12.09 -5.73 -9.43
N SER A 106 -12.14 -4.46 -9.02
CA SER A 106 -13.32 -3.89 -8.39
C SER A 106 -14.55 -4.17 -9.27
N PRO A 107 -15.69 -4.57 -8.68
CA PRO A 107 -16.94 -4.70 -9.43
C PRO A 107 -17.42 -3.34 -9.96
N TYR A 108 -16.95 -2.23 -9.36
CA TYR A 108 -17.28 -0.87 -9.75
C TYR A 108 -16.29 -0.30 -10.78
N THR A 109 -16.81 0.57 -11.64
CA THR A 109 -16.00 1.28 -12.64
C THR A 109 -15.70 2.68 -12.16
N LEU A 110 -14.43 3.08 -12.16
CA LEU A 110 -14.03 4.44 -11.80
C LEU A 110 -14.51 5.46 -12.84
N ILE A 111 -14.28 5.15 -14.12
CA ILE A 111 -14.85 5.84 -15.27
C ILE A 111 -15.27 4.78 -16.30
N PRO A 112 -16.13 5.10 -17.27
CA PRO A 112 -16.56 4.14 -18.27
C PRO A 112 -15.36 3.39 -18.89
N ARG A 113 -15.38 2.06 -18.81
CA ARG A 113 -14.35 1.13 -19.32
C ARG A 113 -13.04 1.05 -18.53
N ILE A 114 -12.90 1.74 -17.39
CA ILE A 114 -11.73 1.60 -16.51
C ILE A 114 -12.18 1.01 -15.18
N LYS A 115 -11.68 -0.20 -14.88
CA LYS A 115 -11.80 -0.87 -13.59
C LYS A 115 -10.52 -0.73 -12.79
N LEU A 116 -10.64 -0.63 -11.47
CA LEU A 116 -9.50 -0.64 -10.56
C LEU A 116 -9.02 -2.08 -10.36
N GLY A 117 -7.73 -2.32 -10.60
CA GLY A 117 -7.09 -3.60 -10.31
C GLY A 117 -6.52 -3.60 -8.91
N MET A 118 -6.90 -4.60 -8.11
CA MET A 118 -6.41 -4.80 -6.74
C MET A 118 -5.60 -6.09 -6.69
N GLY A 119 -4.38 -6.04 -6.16
CA GLY A 119 -3.48 -7.19 -6.11
C GLY A 119 -2.97 -7.50 -4.72
N TYR A 120 -2.78 -8.79 -4.44
CA TYR A 120 -2.22 -9.26 -3.17
C TYR A 120 -0.72 -8.96 -3.12
N VAL A 121 -0.29 -8.28 -2.06
CA VAL A 121 1.14 -8.02 -1.77
C VAL A 121 1.58 -8.85 -0.57
N PHE A 122 0.76 -8.89 0.47
CA PHE A 122 0.96 -9.74 1.64
C PHE A 122 -0.39 -10.24 2.18
N PRO A 123 -0.53 -11.54 2.51
CA PRO A 123 0.39 -12.61 2.13
C PRO A 123 0.54 -12.72 0.61
N LYS A 124 1.62 -13.38 0.14
CA LYS A 124 1.85 -13.48 -1.30
C LYS A 124 0.76 -14.34 -1.96
N PRO A 125 0.41 -14.09 -3.24
CA PRO A 125 -0.56 -14.90 -3.98
C PRO A 125 -0.38 -16.42 -3.89
N GLU A 126 0.87 -16.89 -3.87
CA GLU A 126 1.25 -18.30 -3.76
C GLU A 126 1.12 -18.88 -2.35
N ASP A 127 1.11 -18.05 -1.31
CA ASP A 127 1.12 -18.46 0.10
C ASP A 127 -0.26 -18.32 0.76
N ILE A 128 -1.17 -17.55 0.15
CA ILE A 128 -2.51 -17.24 0.69
C ILE A 128 -3.56 -18.26 0.22
N THR A 129 -4.40 -18.73 1.15
CA THR A 129 -5.46 -19.71 0.84
C THR A 129 -6.64 -19.09 0.09
N ILE A 130 -7.47 -19.93 -0.55
CA ILE A 130 -8.65 -19.43 -1.28
C ILE A 130 -9.66 -18.77 -0.34
N GLN A 131 -9.80 -19.27 0.89
CA GLN A 131 -10.65 -18.70 1.93
C GLN A 131 -10.17 -17.30 2.31
N GLN A 132 -8.87 -17.12 2.53
CA GLN A 132 -8.26 -15.82 2.83
C GLN A 132 -8.39 -14.85 1.66
N LYS A 133 -8.15 -15.31 0.41
CA LYS A 133 -8.37 -14.50 -0.81
C LYS A 133 -9.81 -13.99 -0.87
N ASN A 134 -10.78 -14.89 -0.68
CA ASN A 134 -12.19 -14.54 -0.72
C ASN A 134 -12.58 -13.57 0.38
N TYR A 135 -12.08 -13.76 1.60
CA TYR A 135 -12.30 -12.85 2.72
C TYR A 135 -11.76 -11.45 2.42
N ILE A 136 -10.49 -11.32 2.03
CA ILE A 136 -9.91 -10.02 1.71
C ILE A 136 -10.73 -9.35 0.61
N LYS A 137 -11.02 -10.07 -0.48
CA LYS A 137 -11.81 -9.55 -1.59
C LYS A 137 -13.20 -9.09 -1.16
N SER A 138 -13.91 -9.87 -0.33
CA SER A 138 -15.26 -9.51 0.13
C SER A 138 -15.23 -8.23 0.97
N ARG A 139 -14.23 -8.08 1.83
CA ARG A 139 -14.09 -6.88 2.67
C ARG A 139 -13.90 -5.59 1.86
N PHE A 140 -13.19 -5.66 0.72
CA PHE A 140 -13.13 -4.51 -0.20
C PHE A 140 -14.46 -4.26 -0.90
N ALA A 141 -15.17 -5.31 -1.33
CA ALA A 141 -16.49 -5.17 -1.94
C ALA A 141 -17.51 -4.56 -0.95
N GLU A 142 -17.53 -5.02 0.29
CA GLU A 142 -18.39 -4.50 1.36
C GLU A 142 -18.10 -3.01 1.64
N PHE A 143 -16.83 -2.61 1.64
CA PHE A 143 -16.44 -1.21 1.77
C PHE A 143 -16.94 -0.36 0.59
N GLU A 144 -16.73 -0.82 -0.65
CA GLU A 144 -17.20 -0.11 -1.83
C GLU A 144 -18.74 -0.05 -1.90
N GLU A 145 -19.44 -1.12 -1.50
CA GLU A 145 -20.90 -1.18 -1.38
C GLU A 145 -21.41 -0.17 -0.34
N ASN A 146 -20.78 -0.10 0.84
CA ASN A 146 -21.13 0.87 1.86
C ASN A 146 -20.94 2.31 1.38
N LEU A 147 -19.82 2.61 0.71
CA LEU A 147 -19.56 3.95 0.15
C LEU A 147 -20.58 4.40 -0.88
N LEU A 148 -21.23 3.47 -1.58
CA LEU A 148 -22.25 3.75 -2.60
C LEU A 148 -23.67 3.75 -2.03
N SER A 149 -23.83 3.38 -0.77
CA SER A 149 -25.13 3.35 -0.09
C SER A 149 -25.55 4.75 0.37
N GLU A 150 -26.84 4.92 0.65
CA GLU A 150 -27.36 6.17 1.23
C GLU A 150 -26.91 6.36 2.68
N GLU A 151 -26.52 5.29 3.37
CA GLU A 151 -26.10 5.25 4.78
C GLU A 151 -24.57 5.22 4.92
N PHE A 152 -23.83 5.66 3.89
CA PHE A 152 -22.37 5.56 3.87
C PHE A 152 -21.72 6.31 5.04
N ASP A 153 -22.33 7.39 5.52
CA ASP A 153 -21.84 8.23 6.62
C ASP A 153 -22.51 7.96 7.97
N ASP A 154 -23.30 6.89 8.08
CA ASP A 154 -23.89 6.47 9.34
C ASP A 154 -22.77 6.22 10.39
N PRO A 155 -22.86 6.79 11.59
CA PRO A 155 -21.78 6.71 12.58
C PRO A 155 -21.56 5.30 13.14
N LEU A 156 -22.51 4.38 12.96
CA LEU A 156 -22.44 3.01 13.49
C LEU A 156 -22.14 1.96 12.44
N THR A 157 -22.47 2.20 11.17
CA THR A 157 -22.41 1.23 10.07
C THR A 157 -21.68 1.74 8.83
N GLY A 158 -21.41 3.05 8.75
CA GLY A 158 -20.78 3.73 7.63
C GLY A 158 -19.28 3.47 7.45
N TYR A 159 -18.66 4.28 6.60
CA TYR A 159 -17.29 4.09 6.11
C TYR A 159 -16.25 4.08 7.24
N THR A 160 -16.54 4.72 8.37
CA THR A 160 -15.66 4.80 9.55
C THR A 160 -15.36 3.44 10.17
N ASN A 161 -16.21 2.43 9.95
CA ASN A 161 -15.95 1.04 10.36
C ASN A 161 -14.97 0.31 9.43
N TYR A 162 -14.75 0.84 8.24
CA TYR A 162 -13.87 0.22 7.25
C TYR A 162 -12.50 0.90 7.23
N ILE A 163 -12.42 2.21 7.41
CA ILE A 163 -11.16 2.94 7.18
C ILE A 163 -10.66 3.66 8.43
N ASP A 164 -9.34 3.81 8.51
CA ASP A 164 -8.71 4.85 9.32
C ASP A 164 -8.85 6.18 8.58
N VAL A 165 -9.88 6.95 8.95
CA VAL A 165 -10.26 8.21 8.29
C VAL A 165 -9.09 9.18 8.17
N ASN A 166 -8.25 9.29 9.20
CA ASN A 166 -7.09 10.19 9.17
C ASN A 166 -6.09 9.79 8.08
N SER A 167 -5.83 8.49 7.92
CA SER A 167 -4.92 8.02 6.86
C SER A 167 -5.43 8.35 5.45
N PHE A 168 -6.75 8.33 5.24
CA PHE A 168 -7.36 8.70 3.96
C PHE A 168 -7.32 10.21 3.73
N ILE A 169 -7.57 11.01 4.77
CA ILE A 169 -7.42 12.47 4.70
C ILE A 169 -5.97 12.84 4.34
N ASP A 170 -5.00 12.23 5.02
CA ASP A 170 -3.57 12.44 4.75
C ASP A 170 -3.21 12.06 3.31
N LEU A 171 -3.72 10.92 2.82
CA LEU A 171 -3.55 10.49 1.43
C LEU A 171 -4.08 11.52 0.44
N MET A 172 -5.30 12.03 0.66
CA MET A 172 -5.92 13.04 -0.20
C MET A 172 -5.10 14.33 -0.20
N ILE A 173 -4.76 14.86 0.98
CA ILE A 173 -3.93 16.08 1.10
C ILE A 173 -2.60 15.90 0.38
N MET A 174 -1.93 14.77 0.58
CA MET A 174 -0.64 14.49 -0.07
C MET A 174 -0.77 14.44 -1.59
N ASN A 175 -1.77 13.74 -2.11
CA ASN A 175 -1.97 13.59 -3.55
C ASN A 175 -2.29 14.94 -4.23
N GLU A 176 -3.12 15.77 -3.60
CA GLU A 176 -3.39 17.13 -4.09
C GLU A 176 -2.15 18.02 -4.00
N LEU A 177 -1.42 18.01 -2.89
CA LEU A 177 -0.22 18.83 -2.69
C LEU A 177 0.88 18.53 -3.71
N ILE A 178 1.10 17.26 -4.02
CA ILE A 178 2.16 16.85 -4.95
C ILE A 178 1.68 16.77 -6.41
N HIS A 179 0.38 17.01 -6.66
CA HIS A 179 -0.26 16.88 -7.97
C HIS A 179 0.02 15.52 -8.64
N ASN A 180 -0.15 14.43 -7.90
CA ASN A 180 0.09 13.09 -8.44
C ASN A 180 -1.02 12.72 -9.45
N ILE A 181 -0.66 12.58 -10.72
CA ILE A 181 -1.61 12.30 -11.82
C ILE A 181 -2.22 10.90 -11.75
N ASP A 182 -1.56 9.98 -11.06
CA ASP A 182 -2.00 8.59 -10.90
C ASP A 182 -2.86 8.39 -9.64
N SER A 183 -3.06 9.46 -8.85
CA SER A 183 -3.83 9.44 -7.59
C SER A 183 -5.20 8.80 -7.77
N TYR A 184 -5.62 8.08 -6.73
CA TYR A 184 -6.92 7.39 -6.65
C TYR A 184 -7.12 6.25 -7.67
N ARG A 185 -6.12 5.99 -8.53
CA ARG A 185 -6.20 4.99 -9.60
C ARG A 185 -5.10 3.96 -9.57
N LEU A 186 -3.89 4.34 -9.17
CA LEU A 186 -2.71 3.50 -9.18
C LEU A 186 -1.83 3.83 -7.96
N SER A 187 -0.78 3.02 -7.75
CA SER A 187 0.32 3.32 -6.82
C SER A 187 -0.11 3.54 -5.36
N THR A 188 -1.21 2.91 -4.96
CA THR A 188 -1.78 3.05 -3.61
C THR A 188 -1.86 1.70 -2.94
N PHE A 189 -1.44 1.61 -1.68
CA PHE A 189 -1.48 0.39 -0.88
C PHE A 189 -2.51 0.54 0.23
N PHE A 190 -3.28 -0.51 0.46
CA PHE A 190 -4.26 -0.68 1.52
C PHE A 190 -3.68 -1.69 2.53
N ILE A 191 -3.64 -1.32 3.80
CA ILE A 191 -3.03 -2.11 4.87
C ILE A 191 -4.07 -2.35 5.95
N ARG A 192 -4.32 -3.62 6.28
CA ARG A 192 -5.06 -4.00 7.49
C ARG A 192 -4.09 -4.34 8.60
N ILE A 193 -4.18 -3.60 9.71
CA ILE A 193 -3.42 -3.88 10.94
C ILE A 193 -4.41 -4.42 11.96
N VAL A 194 -4.11 -5.58 12.53
CA VAL A 194 -4.88 -6.11 13.67
C VAL A 194 -4.22 -5.58 14.94
N ILE A 195 -4.87 -4.62 15.60
CA ILE A 195 -4.48 -4.14 16.92
C ILE A 195 -5.55 -4.66 17.90
N TYR A 196 -5.14 -5.24 19.03
CA TYR A 196 -6.04 -5.85 20.03
C TYR A 196 -7.13 -4.91 20.61
N LEU A 197 -7.24 -3.66 20.15
CA LEU A 197 -8.18 -2.64 20.67
C LEU A 197 -8.93 -1.82 19.60
N GLU A 198 -8.64 -1.94 18.29
CA GLU A 198 -9.42 -1.26 17.23
C GLU A 198 -9.44 -2.09 15.93
N GLU A 199 -10.63 -2.46 15.45
CA GLU A 199 -10.85 -3.29 14.26
C GLU A 199 -10.94 -2.49 12.94
N LYS A 200 -10.12 -1.45 12.76
CA LYS A 200 -10.17 -0.67 11.51
C LYS A 200 -9.52 -1.42 10.35
N PHE A 201 -10.24 -1.51 9.23
CA PHE A 201 -9.87 -2.38 8.10
C PHE A 201 -8.74 -1.82 7.23
N CYS A 202 -8.59 -0.50 7.08
CA CYS A 202 -7.61 0.03 6.13
C CYS A 202 -6.89 1.32 6.55
N ARG A 203 -5.55 1.28 6.45
CA ARG A 203 -4.67 2.44 6.25
C ARG A 203 -4.15 2.50 4.83
N THR A 204 -3.99 3.71 4.30
CA THR A 204 -3.44 3.91 2.95
C THR A 204 -2.03 4.51 2.97
N ILE A 205 -1.19 4.06 2.04
CA ILE A 205 0.13 4.64 1.78
C ILE A 205 0.38 4.72 0.26
N VAL A 206 1.19 5.69 -0.17
CA VAL A 206 1.60 5.83 -1.57
C VAL A 206 2.89 5.05 -1.78
N GLY A 207 2.95 4.24 -2.83
CA GLY A 207 4.15 3.51 -3.20
C GLY A 207 4.61 3.81 -4.62
N LEU A 208 5.85 3.41 -4.93
CA LEU A 208 6.36 3.33 -6.30
C LEU A 208 6.23 1.92 -6.85
#